data_AF-A0A967FFH4-F1
#
_entry.id   AF-A0A967FFH4-F1
#
_cell.length_a   1.000
_cell.length_b   1.000
_cell.length_c   1.000
_cell.angle_alpha   90.00
_cell.angle_beta   90.00
_cell.angle_gamma   90.00
#
_symmetry.space_group_name_H-M   'P 1'
#
loop_
_entity.id
_entity.type
_entity.pdbx_description
1 polymer ?
#
loop_
_entity_poly.entity_id
_entity_poly.type
_entity_poly.pdbx_seq_one_letter_code
_entity_poly.pdbx_strand_id
1 'polypeptide(L)' 'AAAYRYTEARMAKIAEEMLADIDKETVDFIPNFDETTVEPEVLPTRVPNLLVNGAAGIAVGMATNIPPH' A
#
# COMPACT_ATOMS: atom_id res chain seq x y z
N ALA A 1 -17.21 13.28 -0.85
CA ALA A 1 -17.24 12.09 0.02
C ALA A 1 -18.11 12.39 1.23
N ALA A 2 -18.91 11.42 1.70
CA ALA A 2 -19.67 11.54 2.95
C ALA A 2 -18.76 11.26 4.16
N ALA A 3 -19.18 11.63 5.38
CA ALA A 3 -18.41 11.35 6.60
C ALA A 3 -18.20 9.84 6.79
N TYR A 4 -17.08 9.44 7.40
CA TYR A 4 -16.72 8.02 7.59
C TYR A 4 -17.84 7.17 8.20
N ARG A 5 -18.63 7.73 9.11
CA ARG A 5 -19.80 7.08 9.73
C ARG A 5 -20.94 6.70 8.75
N TYR A 6 -20.92 7.25 7.54
CA TYR A 6 -21.89 7.04 6.47
C TYR A 6 -21.29 6.35 5.25
N THR A 7 -20.07 5.83 5.36
CA THR A 7 -19.37 5.15 4.27
C THR A 7 -18.84 3.80 4.73
N GLU A 8 -19.16 2.76 3.98
CA GLU A 8 -18.57 1.43 4.17
C GLU A 8 -17.45 1.22 3.12
N ALA A 9 -16.37 0.56 3.53
CA ALA A 9 -15.25 0.22 2.66
C ALA A 9 -14.92 -1.27 2.79
N ARG A 10 -14.63 -1.91 1.65
CA ARG A 10 -14.14 -3.29 1.59
C ARG A 10 -13.03 -3.40 0.56
N MET A 11 -12.12 -4.35 0.76
CA MET A 11 -11.07 -4.62 -0.23
C MET A 11 -11.66 -5.12 -1.55
N ALA A 12 -11.11 -4.62 -2.65
CA ALA A 12 -11.36 -5.17 -3.97
C ALA A 12 -10.54 -6.45 -4.15
N LYS A 13 -10.99 -7.37 -5.01
CA LYS A 13 -10.27 -8.64 -5.27
C LYS A 13 -8.80 -8.43 -5.68
N ILE A 14 -8.50 -7.36 -6.42
CA ILE A 14 -7.12 -7.04 -6.83
C ILE A 14 -6.20 -6.68 -5.65
N ALA A 15 -6.76 -6.21 -4.53
CA ALA A 15 -5.99 -5.93 -3.32
C ALA A 15 -5.48 -7.22 -2.65
N GLU A 16 -6.15 -8.36 -2.87
CA GLU A 16 -5.69 -9.66 -2.35
C GLU A 16 -4.34 -10.05 -2.97
N GLU A 17 -4.10 -9.73 -4.24
CA GLU A 17 -2.82 -9.98 -4.93
C GLU A 17 -1.66 -9.12 -4.40
N MET A 18 -1.97 -8.02 -3.70
CA MET A 18 -0.96 -7.19 -3.03
C MET A 18 -0.58 -7.72 -1.64
N LEU A 19 -1.45 -8.55 -1.03
CA LEU A 19 -1.27 -9.15 0.29
C LEU A 19 -1.02 -10.66 0.21
N ALA A 20 -0.98 -11.22 -0.99
CA ALA A 20 -0.78 -12.64 -1.21
C ALA A 20 0.54 -13.10 -0.57
N ASP A 21 0.47 -14.19 0.18
CA ASP A 21 1.63 -14.85 0.80
C ASP A 21 2.37 -14.01 1.88
N ILE A 22 1.80 -12.90 2.36
CA ILE A 22 2.42 -12.06 3.39
C ILE A 22 2.75 -12.81 4.70
N ASP A 23 1.95 -13.83 5.04
CA ASP A 23 2.13 -14.66 6.23
C ASP A 23 3.23 -15.74 6.07
N LYS A 24 3.88 -15.83 4.90
CA LYS A 24 4.91 -16.83 4.58
C LYS A 24 6.34 -16.29 4.68
N GLU A 25 6.55 -15.29 5.53
CA GLU A 25 7.87 -14.66 5.75
C GLU A 25 8.50 -14.15 4.44
N THR A 26 7.68 -13.65 3.50
CA THR A 26 8.14 -13.18 2.19
C THR A 26 8.76 -11.79 2.22
N VAL A 27 8.53 -11.03 3.29
CA VAL A 27 8.96 -9.64 3.48
C VAL A 27 9.38 -9.43 4.93
N ASP A 28 10.28 -8.48 5.13
CA ASP A 28 10.70 -8.07 6.46
C ASP A 28 9.61 -7.24 7.14
N PHE A 29 9.50 -7.40 8.46
CA PHE A 29 8.57 -6.66 9.31
C PHE A 29 9.35 -5.75 10.26
N ILE A 30 8.88 -4.51 10.39
CA ILE A 30 9.44 -3.50 11.28
C ILE A 30 8.45 -3.18 12.41
N PRO A 31 8.92 -2.76 13.60
CA PRO A 31 8.04 -2.25 14.64
C PRO A 31 7.26 -1.03 14.15
N ASN A 32 6.00 -0.92 14.58
CA ASN A 32 5.19 0.26 14.34
C ASN A 32 5.66 1.46 15.20
N PHE A 33 5.00 2.62 15.05
CA PHE A 33 5.43 3.88 15.67
C PHE A 33 5.56 3.87 17.21
N ASP A 34 4.83 3.00 17.91
CA ASP A 34 4.86 2.84 19.37
C ASP A 34 5.41 1.47 19.82
N GLU A 35 6.00 0.71 18.89
CA GLU A 35 6.61 -0.62 19.09
C GLU A 35 5.65 -1.69 19.68
N THR A 36 4.34 -1.46 19.65
CA THR A 36 3.35 -2.42 20.16
C THR A 36 2.98 -3.50 19.15
N THR A 37 3.12 -3.21 17.86
CA THR A 37 2.80 -4.13 16.76
C THR A 37 3.89 -4.07 15.69
N VAL A 38 3.83 -5.00 14.73
CA VAL A 38 4.75 -5.03 13.60
C VAL A 38 3.99 -4.77 12.30
N GLU A 39 4.64 -4.09 11.36
CA GLU A 39 4.13 -3.79 10.04
C GLU A 39 5.15 -4.19 8.96
N PRO A 40 4.69 -4.65 7.77
CA PRO A 40 5.59 -5.05 6.70
C PRO A 40 6.31 -3.83 6.11
N GLU A 41 7.61 -3.95 5.84
CA GLU A 41 8.39 -2.86 5.21
C GLU A 41 7.95 -2.64 3.75
N VAL A 42 7.64 -3.72 3.04
CA VAL A 42 7.14 -3.72 1.66
C VAL A 42 6.00 -4.71 1.50
N LEU A 43 5.12 -4.48 0.52
CA LEU A 43 4.05 -5.42 0.19
C LEU A 43 4.54 -6.46 -0.84
N PRO A 44 4.24 -7.76 -0.67
CA PRO A 44 4.62 -8.82 -1.60
C PRO A 44 3.76 -8.82 -2.89
N THR A 45 3.61 -7.65 -3.52
CA THR A 45 2.75 -7.48 -4.70
C THR A 45 3.26 -8.31 -5.88
N ARG A 46 2.36 -9.07 -6.49
CA ARG A 46 2.65 -9.84 -7.73
C ARG A 46 2.51 -9.00 -9.00
N VAL A 47 1.90 -7.82 -8.88
CA VAL A 47 1.67 -6.88 -9.98
C VAL A 47 2.52 -5.62 -9.74
N PRO A 48 3.17 -5.06 -10.78
CA PRO A 48 3.95 -3.82 -10.65
C PRO A 48 3.03 -2.60 -10.47
N ASN A 49 2.48 -2.44 -9.27
CA ASN A 49 1.44 -1.47 -8.94
C ASN A 49 1.85 -0.02 -9.23
N LEU A 50 3.14 0.30 -9.07
CA LEU A 50 3.69 1.62 -9.36
C LEU A 50 3.51 2.02 -10.83
N LEU A 51 3.64 1.07 -11.77
CA LEU A 51 3.47 1.34 -13.19
C LEU A 51 1.99 1.34 -13.58
N VAL A 52 1.22 0.41 -13.00
CA VAL A 52 -0.21 0.26 -13.30
C VAL A 52 -1.00 1.46 -12.81
N ASN A 53 -0.84 1.84 -11.54
CA ASN A 53 -1.60 2.94 -10.93
C ASN A 53 -0.88 4.29 -10.99
N GLY A 54 0.44 4.29 -11.22
CA GLY A 54 1.22 5.51 -11.17
C GLY A 54 1.44 6.01 -9.74
N ALA A 55 2.06 7.18 -9.64
CA ALA A 55 2.23 7.90 -8.37
C ALA A 55 2.41 9.39 -8.65
N ALA A 56 1.75 10.24 -7.87
CA ALA A 56 1.92 11.68 -7.92
C ALA A 56 2.21 12.20 -6.51
N GLY A 57 3.29 12.97 -6.35
CA GLY A 57 3.70 13.49 -5.05
C GLY A 57 4.64 14.69 -5.17
N ILE A 58 4.52 15.62 -4.24
CA ILE A 58 5.39 16.79 -4.12
C ILE A 58 5.94 16.81 -2.69
N ALA A 59 7.26 16.69 -2.58
CA ALA A 59 8.00 16.84 -1.33
C ALA A 59 8.87 18.12 -1.42
N VAL A 60 9.45 18.54 -0.30
CA VAL A 60 10.29 19.75 -0.26
C VAL A 60 11.49 19.55 -1.20
N GLY A 61 11.48 20.25 -2.34
CA GLY A 61 12.53 20.20 -3.35
C GLY A 61 12.45 19.06 -4.38
N MET A 62 11.43 18.20 -4.32
CA MET A 62 11.27 17.08 -5.26
C MET A 62 9.82 16.92 -5.71
N ALA A 63 9.61 16.64 -7.00
CA ALA A 63 8.29 16.34 -7.56
C ALA A 63 8.36 15.01 -8.32
N THR A 64 7.35 14.16 -8.13
CA THR A 64 7.19 12.88 -8.85
C THR A 64 5.82 12.83 -9.50
N ASN A 65 5.77 12.42 -10.78
CA ASN A 65 4.54 12.16 -11.52
C ASN A 65 4.77 10.99 -12.48
N ILE A 66 4.26 9.81 -12.14
CA ILE A 66 4.31 8.59 -12.93
C ILE A 66 2.89 8.30 -13.41
N PRO A 67 2.64 8.26 -14.74
CA PRO A 67 1.31 7.98 -15.27
C PRO A 67 0.93 6.48 -15.11
N PRO A 68 -0.37 6.17 -15.04
CA PRO A 68 -0.85 4.79 -15.07
C PRO A 68 -0.67 4.15 -16.46
N HIS A 69 -0.60 2.82 -16.50
CA HIS A 69 -0.46 1.99 -17.70
C HIS A 69 -1.48 0.84 -17.67
#